data_AF-A0A8T4S9B1-F1
#
_entry.id   AF-A0A8T4S9B1-F1
#
_cell.length_a   1.000
_cell.length_b   1.000
_cell.length_c   1.000
_cell.angle_alpha   90.00
_cell.angle_beta   90.00
_cell.angle_gamma   90.00
#
_symmetry.space_group_name_H-M   'P 1'
#
loop_
_entity.id
_entity.type
_entity.pdbx_description
1 polymer ?
#
loop_
_entity_poly.entity_id
_entity_poly.type
_entity_poly.pdbx_seq_one_letter_code
_entity_poly.pdbx_strand_id
1 'polypeptide(L)'
;MDEKQTREQLIDKQLKSVGWLKSYIKEEVNSVRSKFKIKEYILSQSQGDDSGRFIDYLLLAEDNSPIALIEAKKFSVSEDKGRAQARTYQKDIESQIGERIPVFLTNGHKWLFIDQDGVERHVSGVFSQADLKRRMELFRKRRDPTKISIDRIVDRPRSVLVVKQLMEHIQKGYRSALISMATGTGKTRVAMSMIDVLLRANIVRN
;
A
#
# COMPACT_ATOMS: atom_id res chain seq x y z
N MET A 1 3.18 20.70 -18.37
CA MET A 1 4.08 20.59 -17.21
C MET A 1 5.06 19.48 -17.50
N ASP A 2 6.35 19.76 -17.41
CA ASP A 2 7.37 18.71 -17.46
C ASP A 2 7.36 17.87 -16.16
N GLU A 3 8.24 16.88 -16.05
CA GLU A 3 8.24 15.94 -14.93
C GLU A 3 8.64 16.63 -13.64
N LYS A 4 9.67 17.46 -13.71
CA LYS A 4 10.18 18.24 -12.58
C LYS A 4 9.09 19.17 -12.03
N GLN A 5 8.40 19.90 -12.90
CA GLN A 5 7.26 20.75 -12.52
C GLN A 5 6.11 19.93 -11.92
N THR A 6 5.84 18.74 -12.46
CA THR A 6 4.81 17.83 -11.93
C THR A 6 5.15 17.40 -10.50
N ARG A 7 6.42 17.05 -10.27
CA ARG A 7 6.98 16.69 -8.97
C ARG A 7 6.87 17.82 -7.96
N GLU A 8 7.47 18.98 -8.26
CA GLU A 8 7.52 20.13 -7.36
C GLU A 8 6.13 20.73 -7.06
N GLN A 9 5.26 20.83 -8.07
CA GLN A 9 4.01 21.58 -7.94
C GLN A 9 2.83 20.74 -7.49
N LEU A 10 2.85 19.42 -7.67
CA LEU A 10 1.74 18.53 -7.36
C LEU A 10 2.14 17.46 -6.33
N ILE A 11 3.18 16.68 -6.62
CA ILE A 11 3.56 15.52 -5.78
C ILE A 11 4.14 15.98 -4.44
N ASP A 12 5.10 16.90 -4.44
CA ASP A 12 5.73 17.42 -3.23
C ASP A 12 4.72 18.16 -2.34
N LYS A 13 3.79 18.90 -2.95
CA LYS A 13 2.68 19.55 -2.23
C LYS A 13 1.77 18.51 -1.58
N GLN A 14 1.45 17.43 -2.28
CA GLN A 14 0.63 16.35 -1.74
C GLN A 14 1.34 15.65 -0.56
N LEU A 15 2.62 15.30 -0.71
CA LEU A 15 3.45 14.75 0.35
C LEU A 15 3.45 15.65 1.59
N LYS A 16 3.68 16.95 1.41
CA LYS A 16 3.65 17.94 2.50
C LYS A 16 2.26 18.03 3.15
N SER A 17 1.19 18.01 2.35
CA SER A 17 -0.19 18.14 2.85
C SER A 17 -0.62 17.00 3.78
N VAL A 18 -0.06 15.81 3.60
CA VAL A 18 -0.30 14.64 4.48
C VAL A 18 0.80 14.43 5.53
N GLY A 19 1.62 15.46 5.76
CA GLY A 19 2.55 15.54 6.90
C GLY A 19 3.91 14.89 6.69
N TRP A 20 4.33 14.57 5.45
CA TRP A 20 5.67 14.03 5.23
C TRP A 20 6.77 15.06 5.52
N LEU A 21 7.78 14.61 6.28
CA LEU A 21 9.01 15.37 6.52
C LEU A 21 10.07 15.02 5.47
N LYS A 22 10.79 16.03 4.97
CA LYS A 22 11.86 15.84 3.97
C LYS A 22 12.95 14.87 4.42
N SER A 23 13.20 14.73 5.72
CA SER A 23 14.17 13.77 6.26
C SER A 23 13.82 12.31 5.93
N TYR A 24 12.54 12.01 5.76
CA TYR A 24 12.00 10.67 5.50
C TYR A 24 11.55 10.46 4.05
N ILE A 25 11.93 11.39 3.16
CA ILE A 25 11.75 11.26 1.72
C ILE A 25 13.16 11.25 1.11
N LYS A 26 13.45 10.25 0.28
CA LYS A 26 14.66 10.22 -0.55
C LYS A 26 14.24 10.25 -2.01
N GLU A 27 14.76 11.21 -2.75
CA GLU A 27 14.49 11.35 -4.18
C GLU A 27 15.64 10.77 -4.98
N GLU A 28 15.36 10.28 -6.19
CA GLU A 28 16.36 9.75 -7.11
C GLU A 28 17.24 8.65 -6.47
N VAL A 29 16.60 7.67 -5.83
CA VAL A 29 17.32 6.58 -5.14
C VAL A 29 17.70 5.51 -6.14
N ASN A 30 18.99 5.20 -6.26
CA ASN A 30 19.47 4.11 -7.09
C ASN A 30 19.02 2.76 -6.50
N SER A 31 18.16 2.01 -7.21
CA SER A 31 17.60 0.75 -6.70
C SER A 31 18.62 -0.39 -6.61
N VAL A 32 19.72 -0.31 -7.36
CA VAL A 32 20.73 -1.37 -7.43
C VAL A 32 21.88 -1.11 -6.46
N ARG A 33 22.33 0.14 -6.37
CA ARG A 33 23.50 0.52 -5.56
C ARG A 33 23.15 0.80 -4.09
N SER A 34 21.90 1.12 -3.80
CA SER A 34 21.44 1.29 -2.41
C SER A 34 21.42 -0.05 -1.68
N LYS A 35 21.82 -0.04 -0.41
CA LYS A 35 21.76 -1.19 0.50
C LYS A 35 20.61 -1.00 1.47
N PHE A 36 19.40 -1.35 1.03
CA PHE A 36 18.16 -1.13 1.78
C PHE A 36 18.16 -1.83 3.15
N LYS A 37 18.78 -3.01 3.25
CA LYS A 37 18.85 -3.79 4.50
C LYS A 37 19.57 -3.06 5.63
N ILE A 38 20.62 -2.31 5.30
CA ILE A 38 21.39 -1.50 6.27
C ILE A 38 21.08 -0.01 6.15
N LYS A 39 20.04 0.36 5.38
CA LYS A 39 19.49 1.72 5.26
C LYS A 39 20.51 2.73 4.71
N GLU A 40 21.41 2.26 3.84
CA GLU A 40 22.32 3.11 3.07
C GLU A 40 21.72 3.40 1.69
N TYR A 41 21.44 4.67 1.40
CA TYR A 41 20.78 5.11 0.18
C TYR A 41 21.74 5.87 -0.72
N ILE A 42 21.94 5.35 -1.94
CA ILE A 42 22.72 6.01 -2.97
C ILE A 42 21.76 6.85 -3.81
N LEU A 43 21.92 8.17 -3.76
CA LEU A 43 21.13 9.10 -4.55
C LEU A 43 21.87 9.40 -5.86
N SER A 44 21.13 9.81 -6.89
CA SER A 44 21.70 10.45 -8.07
C SER A 44 22.66 11.56 -7.65
N GLN A 45 23.95 11.35 -7.87
CA GLN A 45 24.91 12.45 -7.92
C GLN A 45 24.91 12.96 -9.35
N SER A 46 24.73 14.26 -9.51
CA SER A 46 24.90 14.95 -10.78
C SER A 46 26.25 14.54 -11.38
N GLN A 47 26.20 13.70 -12.43
CA GLN A 47 27.29 13.12 -13.23
C GLN A 47 27.67 11.65 -12.95
N GLY A 48 27.41 10.81 -13.95
CA GLY A 48 28.16 9.57 -14.20
C GLY A 48 27.49 8.25 -13.82
N ASP A 49 26.30 8.26 -13.21
CA ASP A 49 25.61 7.01 -12.87
C ASP A 49 24.66 6.56 -13.98
N ASP A 50 25.23 5.90 -14.99
CA ASP A 50 24.53 5.38 -16.18
C ASP A 50 23.76 4.08 -15.90
N SER A 51 23.55 3.71 -14.63
CA SER A 51 22.78 2.51 -14.27
C SER A 51 21.28 2.64 -14.53
N GLY A 52 20.79 3.87 -14.80
CA GLY A 52 19.44 4.14 -15.33
C GLY A 52 18.27 3.69 -14.45
N ARG A 53 18.50 3.40 -13.16
CA ARG A 53 17.50 2.83 -12.24
C ARG A 53 17.35 3.67 -10.97
N PHE A 54 16.62 4.76 -11.10
CA PHE A 54 16.35 5.69 -10.01
C PHE A 54 14.88 5.69 -9.65
N ILE A 55 14.60 5.49 -8.36
CA ILE A 55 13.27 5.61 -7.78
C ILE A 55 13.02 7.10 -7.57
N ASP A 56 11.95 7.65 -8.16
CA ASP A 56 11.61 9.07 -8.03
C ASP A 56 11.48 9.48 -6.56
N TYR A 57 10.71 8.73 -5.77
CA TYR A 57 10.61 8.92 -4.33
C TYR A 57 10.59 7.59 -3.58
N LEU A 58 11.52 7.44 -2.64
CA LEU A 58 11.49 6.42 -1.60
C LEU A 58 10.98 7.03 -0.30
N LEU A 59 9.90 6.47 0.23
CA LEU A 59 9.27 6.90 1.46
C LEU A 59 9.75 6.02 2.62
N LEU A 60 10.27 6.65 3.68
CA LEU A 60 10.90 5.98 4.80
C LEU A 60 10.06 6.07 6.09
N ALA A 61 10.19 5.08 6.96
CA ALA A 61 9.80 5.19 8.36
C ALA A 61 10.84 6.02 9.16
N GLU A 62 10.54 6.30 10.42
CA GLU A 62 11.37 7.13 11.30
C GLU A 62 12.72 6.49 11.60
N ASP A 63 12.78 5.16 11.53
CA ASP A 63 14.00 4.37 11.65
C ASP A 63 14.78 4.28 10.33
N ASN A 64 14.38 5.03 9.30
CA ASN A 64 14.87 4.99 7.93
C ASN A 64 14.59 3.68 7.16
N SER A 65 13.70 2.78 7.61
CA SER A 65 13.29 1.62 6.80
C SER A 65 12.41 2.06 5.62
N PRO A 66 12.54 1.48 4.42
CA PRO A 66 11.65 1.78 3.30
C PRO A 66 10.24 1.25 3.57
N ILE A 67 9.21 2.08 3.34
CA ILE A 67 7.80 1.71 3.59
C ILE A 67 6.87 1.93 2.39
N ALA A 68 7.32 2.67 1.36
CA ALA A 68 6.68 2.74 0.05
C ALA A 68 7.63 3.38 -0.97
N LEU A 69 7.32 3.23 -2.25
CA LEU A 69 7.94 4.03 -3.31
C LEU A 69 6.87 4.71 -4.16
N ILE A 70 7.23 5.85 -4.76
CA ILE A 70 6.42 6.56 -5.75
C ILE A 70 7.20 6.59 -7.05
N GLU A 71 6.53 6.21 -8.14
CA GLU A 71 6.99 6.39 -9.50
C GLU A 71 6.17 7.51 -10.15
N ALA A 72 6.85 8.57 -10.56
CA ALA A 72 6.26 9.75 -11.15
C ALA A 72 6.36 9.71 -12.68
N LYS A 73 5.42 10.39 -13.33
CA LYS A 73 5.46 10.71 -14.75
C LYS A 73 5.04 12.15 -14.96
N LYS A 74 5.40 12.72 -16.11
CA LYS A 74 4.90 14.03 -16.56
C LYS A 74 3.38 14.09 -16.49
N PHE A 75 2.81 15.24 -16.14
CA PHE A 75 1.36 15.44 -16.04
C PHE A 75 0.54 14.94 -17.24
N SER A 76 1.07 15.11 -18.47
CA SER A 76 0.39 14.70 -19.71
C SER A 76 0.50 13.19 -20.01
N VAL A 77 1.22 12.43 -19.20
CA VAL A 77 1.47 11.01 -19.38
C VAL A 77 0.64 10.23 -18.38
N SER A 78 0.07 9.11 -18.82
CA SER A 78 -0.60 8.16 -17.92
C SER A 78 0.37 7.63 -16.88
N GLU A 79 -0.06 7.62 -15.62
CA GLU A 79 0.67 7.04 -14.49
C GLU A 79 1.06 5.58 -14.73
N ASP A 80 0.26 4.84 -15.49
CA ASP A 80 0.47 3.43 -15.79
C ASP A 80 1.80 3.15 -16.52
N LYS A 81 2.34 4.15 -17.25
CA LYS A 81 3.63 3.99 -17.95
C LYS A 81 4.81 3.74 -17.02
N GLY A 82 4.71 4.08 -15.73
CA GLY A 82 5.74 3.81 -14.72
C GLY A 82 5.71 2.38 -14.13
N ARG A 83 4.68 1.59 -14.45
CA ARG A 83 4.43 0.30 -13.80
C ARG A 83 5.60 -0.68 -13.86
N ALA A 84 6.22 -0.83 -15.03
CA ALA A 84 7.32 -1.77 -15.22
C ALA A 84 8.57 -1.36 -14.40
N GLN A 85 8.86 -0.06 -14.33
CA GLN A 85 9.94 0.52 -13.53
C GLN A 85 9.66 0.28 -12.04
N ALA A 86 8.49 0.70 -11.57
CA ALA A 86 8.08 0.57 -10.18
C ALA A 86 8.08 -0.89 -9.68
N ARG A 87 7.64 -1.84 -10.51
CA ARG A 87 7.70 -3.29 -10.21
C ARG A 87 9.15 -3.78 -10.09
N THR A 88 10.04 -3.28 -10.94
CA THR A 88 11.47 -3.63 -10.89
C THR A 88 12.08 -3.11 -9.60
N TYR A 89 11.85 -1.83 -9.27
CA TYR A 89 12.35 -1.21 -8.05
C TYR A 89 11.81 -1.89 -6.79
N GLN A 90 10.52 -2.23 -6.76
CA GLN A 90 9.92 -2.98 -5.64
C GLN A 90 10.62 -4.33 -5.43
N LYS A 91 10.94 -5.05 -6.51
CA LYS A 91 11.66 -6.34 -6.44
C LYS A 91 13.09 -6.18 -5.96
N ASP A 92 13.80 -5.14 -6.44
CA ASP A 92 15.16 -4.84 -5.99
C ASP A 92 15.19 -4.62 -4.46
N ILE A 93 14.22 -3.84 -3.93
CA ILE A 93 14.06 -3.61 -2.49
C ILE A 93 13.70 -4.91 -1.75
N GLU A 94 12.67 -5.62 -2.21
CA GLU A 94 12.17 -6.85 -1.59
C GLU A 94 13.27 -7.91 -1.49
N SER A 95 14.12 -8.05 -2.52
CA SER A 95 15.24 -9.00 -2.53
C SER A 95 16.27 -8.74 -1.42
N GLN A 96 16.39 -7.50 -0.94
CA GLN A 96 17.35 -7.13 0.10
C GLN A 96 16.75 -7.17 1.52
N ILE A 97 15.50 -6.71 1.68
CA ILE A 97 14.87 -6.58 3.00
C ILE A 97 13.96 -7.76 3.36
N GLY A 98 13.64 -8.63 2.39
CA GLY A 98 12.76 -9.80 2.57
C GLY A 98 11.29 -9.45 2.75
N GLU A 99 10.89 -8.22 2.42
CA GLU A 99 9.52 -7.73 2.57
C GLU A 99 9.14 -6.83 1.40
N ARG A 100 7.93 -7.04 0.88
CA ARG A 100 7.37 -6.25 -0.20
C ARG A 100 6.77 -4.96 0.34
N ILE A 101 7.19 -3.82 -0.22
CA ILE A 101 6.62 -2.50 0.11
C ILE A 101 5.59 -2.08 -0.93
N PRO A 102 4.53 -1.33 -0.57
CA PRO A 102 3.56 -0.85 -1.55
C PRO A 102 4.15 0.21 -2.49
N VAL A 103 3.48 0.40 -3.64
CA VAL A 103 3.89 1.29 -4.73
C VAL A 103 2.78 2.30 -5.03
N PHE A 104 3.15 3.55 -5.28
CA PHE A 104 2.30 4.55 -5.90
C PHE A 104 2.79 4.85 -7.32
N LEU A 105 1.89 4.87 -8.29
CA LEU A 105 2.13 5.43 -9.62
C LEU A 105 1.35 6.73 -9.73
N THR A 106 1.98 7.80 -10.24
CA THR A 106 1.28 9.09 -10.36
C THR A 106 1.82 9.98 -11.48
N ASN A 107 0.95 10.84 -12.00
CA ASN A 107 1.30 11.99 -12.83
C ASN A 107 0.98 13.33 -12.13
N GLY A 108 0.87 13.31 -10.80
CA GLY A 108 0.48 14.44 -9.96
C GLY A 108 -1.04 14.65 -9.85
N HIS A 109 -1.83 14.26 -10.86
CA HIS A 109 -3.29 14.37 -10.81
C HIS A 109 -3.96 13.05 -10.39
N LYS A 110 -3.59 11.95 -11.03
CA LYS A 110 -4.08 10.61 -10.70
C LYS A 110 -3.06 9.87 -9.86
N TRP A 111 -3.56 9.10 -8.92
CA TRP A 111 -2.76 8.24 -8.06
C TRP A 111 -3.30 6.82 -8.13
N LEU A 112 -2.45 5.89 -8.55
CA LEU A 112 -2.72 4.46 -8.49
C LEU A 112 -1.87 3.87 -7.36
N PHE A 113 -2.52 3.19 -6.43
CA PHE A 113 -1.87 2.47 -5.34
C PHE A 113 -1.89 0.97 -5.61
N ILE A 114 -0.72 0.34 -5.51
CA ILE A 114 -0.53 -1.10 -5.60
C ILE A 114 -0.04 -1.56 -4.23
N ASP A 115 -0.86 -2.36 -3.53
CA ASP A 115 -0.46 -2.90 -2.23
C ASP A 115 0.50 -4.09 -2.34
N GLN A 116 0.92 -4.62 -1.19
CA GLN A 116 1.88 -5.71 -1.08
C GLN A 116 1.36 -7.01 -1.73
N ASP A 117 0.04 -7.21 -1.78
CA ASP A 117 -0.58 -8.35 -2.46
C ASP A 117 -0.63 -8.14 -3.99
N GLY A 118 -0.29 -6.94 -4.47
CA GLY A 118 -0.39 -6.55 -5.88
C GLY A 118 -1.78 -6.06 -6.27
N VAL A 119 -2.68 -5.80 -5.32
CA VAL A 119 -4.03 -5.30 -5.61
C VAL A 119 -3.96 -3.80 -5.89
N GLU A 120 -4.51 -3.42 -7.04
CA GLU A 120 -4.42 -2.06 -7.58
C GLU A 120 -5.71 -1.29 -7.36
N ARG A 121 -5.59 0.02 -7.11
CA ARG A 121 -6.74 0.92 -6.99
C ARG A 121 -6.35 2.37 -7.12
N HIS A 122 -7.25 3.18 -7.67
CA HIS A 122 -7.12 4.62 -7.58
C HIS A 122 -7.36 5.11 -6.15
N VAL A 123 -6.55 6.07 -5.73
CA VAL A 123 -6.62 6.73 -4.42
C VAL A 123 -6.59 8.23 -4.61
N SER A 124 -7.02 8.99 -3.60
CA SER A 124 -7.02 10.46 -3.67
C SER A 124 -5.62 11.08 -3.62
N GLY A 125 -4.60 10.33 -3.22
CA GLY A 125 -3.23 10.79 -3.09
C GLY A 125 -2.34 9.81 -2.32
N VAL A 126 -1.09 10.21 -2.09
CA VAL A 126 -0.18 9.50 -1.19
C VAL A 126 -0.74 9.46 0.24
N PHE A 127 -0.48 8.37 0.95
CA PHE A 127 -0.88 8.22 2.36
C PHE A 127 0.12 8.89 3.29
N SER A 128 -0.32 9.21 4.51
CA SER A 128 0.57 9.69 5.57
C SER A 128 1.60 8.62 5.96
N GLN A 129 2.73 9.05 6.54
CA GLN A 129 3.75 8.13 7.05
C GLN A 129 3.15 7.15 8.10
N ALA A 130 2.30 7.66 9.00
CA ALA A 130 1.62 6.85 10.01
C ALA A 130 0.68 5.81 9.39
N ASP A 131 -0.05 6.16 8.33
CA ASP A 131 -0.93 5.21 7.62
C ASP A 131 -0.14 4.11 6.91
N LEU A 132 0.98 4.45 6.27
CA LEU A 132 1.84 3.45 5.62
C LEU A 132 2.45 2.50 6.65
N LYS A 133 2.96 3.02 7.78
CA LYS A 133 3.46 2.19 8.88
C LYS A 133 2.38 1.25 9.42
N ARG A 134 1.19 1.78 9.72
CA ARG A 134 0.05 0.98 10.19
C ARG A 134 -0.31 -0.11 9.19
N ARG A 135 -0.34 0.20 7.89
CA ARG A 135 -0.58 -0.79 6.82
C ARG A 135 0.50 -1.88 6.78
N MET A 136 1.77 -1.50 6.90
CA MET A 136 2.89 -2.46 6.96
C MET A 136 2.78 -3.37 8.19
N GLU A 137 2.47 -2.82 9.37
CA GLU A 137 2.28 -3.62 10.58
C GLU A 137 1.10 -4.60 10.46
N LEU A 138 -0.02 -4.16 9.89
CA LEU A 138 -1.17 -5.03 9.65
C LEU A 138 -0.82 -6.13 8.66
N PHE A 139 -0.08 -5.81 7.60
CA PHE A 139 0.38 -6.80 6.63
C PHE A 139 1.28 -7.86 7.29
N ARG A 140 2.29 -7.44 8.07
CA ARG A 140 3.20 -8.35 8.80
C ARG A 140 2.50 -9.27 9.79
N LYS A 141 1.44 -8.77 10.44
CA LYS A 141 0.67 -9.51 11.46
C LYS A 141 -0.57 -10.20 10.89
N ARG A 142 -0.79 -10.10 9.57
CA ARG A 142 -2.00 -10.61 8.93
C ARG A 142 -2.09 -12.11 9.11
N ARG A 143 -3.31 -12.58 9.40
CA ARG A 143 -3.67 -13.99 9.44
C ARG A 143 -4.74 -14.26 8.40
N ASP A 144 -4.77 -15.50 7.90
CA ASP A 144 -5.85 -15.95 7.01
C ASP A 144 -7.20 -15.84 7.77
N PRO A 145 -8.13 -14.96 7.32
CA PRO A 145 -9.39 -14.73 8.01
C PRO A 145 -10.29 -15.97 7.97
N THR A 146 -10.07 -16.91 7.04
CA THR A 146 -10.81 -18.18 6.97
C THR A 146 -10.42 -19.15 8.09
N LYS A 147 -9.27 -18.92 8.75
CA LYS A 147 -8.76 -19.73 9.86
C LYS A 147 -9.10 -19.15 11.23
N ILE A 148 -9.69 -17.96 11.27
CA ILE A 148 -10.12 -17.34 12.52
C ILE A 148 -11.47 -17.93 12.95
N SER A 149 -11.56 -18.37 14.21
CA SER A 149 -12.81 -18.88 14.77
C SER A 149 -13.88 -17.81 14.77
N ILE A 150 -15.11 -18.15 14.38
CA ILE A 150 -16.25 -17.22 14.46
C ILE A 150 -16.81 -17.28 15.88
N ASP A 151 -16.84 -16.13 16.56
CA ASP A 151 -17.37 -16.02 17.93
C ASP A 151 -18.90 -16.10 17.96
N ARG A 152 -19.47 -16.25 19.17
CA ARG A 152 -20.93 -16.39 19.39
C ARG A 152 -21.75 -15.13 19.12
N ILE A 153 -21.17 -14.12 18.46
CA ILE A 153 -21.90 -12.95 17.92
C ILE A 153 -22.97 -13.43 16.92
N VAL A 154 -22.66 -14.48 16.14
CA VAL A 154 -23.61 -15.20 15.29
C VAL A 154 -23.73 -16.65 15.75
N ASP A 155 -24.96 -17.14 15.87
CA ASP A 155 -25.32 -18.47 16.38
C ASP A 155 -26.16 -19.28 15.37
N ARG A 156 -26.88 -18.60 14.47
CA ARG A 156 -27.67 -19.24 13.40
C ARG A 156 -26.75 -19.80 12.31
N PRO A 157 -26.93 -21.07 11.87
CA PRO A 157 -26.10 -21.70 10.84
C PRO A 157 -25.99 -20.88 9.55
N ARG A 158 -27.10 -20.25 9.11
CA ARG A 158 -27.09 -19.39 7.91
C ARG A 158 -26.21 -18.15 8.09
N SER A 159 -26.25 -17.50 9.25
CA SER A 159 -25.43 -16.32 9.54
C SER A 159 -23.94 -16.68 9.63
N VAL A 160 -23.62 -17.83 10.22
CA VAL A 160 -22.25 -18.37 10.25
C VAL A 160 -21.73 -18.63 8.83
N LEU A 161 -22.56 -19.24 7.97
CA LEU A 161 -22.20 -19.51 6.58
C LEU A 161 -21.91 -18.21 5.81
N VAL A 162 -22.74 -17.18 5.98
CA VAL A 162 -22.52 -15.86 5.35
C VAL A 162 -21.17 -15.28 5.77
N VAL A 163 -20.83 -15.31 7.07
CA VAL A 163 -19.54 -14.82 7.56
C VAL A 163 -18.37 -15.61 6.95
N LYS A 164 -18.46 -16.95 6.88
CA LYS A 164 -17.42 -17.78 6.24
C LYS A 164 -17.20 -17.41 4.77
N GLN A 165 -18.29 -17.29 4.00
CA GLN A 165 -18.21 -16.91 2.59
C GLN A 165 -17.60 -15.52 2.39
N LEU A 166 -17.90 -14.56 3.28
CA LEU A 166 -17.27 -13.25 3.26
C LEU A 166 -15.76 -13.34 3.54
N MET A 167 -15.33 -14.16 4.50
CA MET A 167 -13.90 -14.32 4.80
C MET A 167 -13.15 -14.96 3.63
N GLU A 168 -13.73 -15.96 2.98
CA GLU A 168 -13.17 -16.55 1.75
C GLU A 168 -13.09 -15.53 0.61
N HIS A 169 -14.13 -14.71 0.44
CA HIS A 169 -14.15 -13.64 -0.56
C HIS A 169 -13.06 -12.60 -0.30
N ILE A 170 -12.93 -12.14 0.94
CA ILE A 170 -11.87 -11.19 1.33
C ILE A 170 -10.48 -11.83 1.18
N GLN A 171 -10.32 -13.10 1.53
CA GLN A 171 -9.04 -13.82 1.40
C GLN A 171 -8.61 -13.97 -0.06
N LYS A 172 -9.55 -14.01 -1.01
CA LYS A 172 -9.27 -13.95 -2.46
C LYS A 172 -8.86 -12.56 -2.95
N GLY A 173 -8.81 -11.55 -2.07
CA GLY A 173 -8.42 -10.18 -2.39
C GLY A 173 -9.58 -9.26 -2.77
N TYR A 174 -10.83 -9.75 -2.75
CA TYR A 174 -11.98 -8.91 -3.02
C TYR A 174 -12.27 -7.94 -1.87
N ARG A 175 -12.52 -6.67 -2.20
CA ARG A 175 -12.68 -5.58 -1.22
C ARG A 175 -14.12 -5.10 -1.04
N SER A 176 -15.04 -5.60 -1.86
CA SER A 176 -16.47 -5.31 -1.80
C SER A 176 -17.28 -6.58 -1.95
N ALA A 177 -18.40 -6.65 -1.24
CA ALA A 177 -19.35 -7.76 -1.31
C ALA A 177 -20.78 -7.20 -1.17
N LEU A 178 -21.74 -7.85 -1.83
CA LEU A 178 -23.15 -7.59 -1.65
C LEU A 178 -23.79 -8.78 -0.95
N ILE A 179 -24.50 -8.52 0.15
CA ILE A 179 -25.20 -9.56 0.92
C ILE A 179 -26.68 -9.20 0.96
N SER A 180 -27.52 -10.06 0.39
CA SER A 180 -28.97 -9.90 0.46
C SER A 180 -29.53 -10.67 1.65
N MET A 181 -30.14 -9.95 2.60
CA MET A 181 -30.71 -10.50 3.82
C MET A 181 -32.02 -9.81 4.16
N ALA A 182 -33.09 -10.59 4.39
CA ALA A 182 -34.38 -10.04 4.81
C ALA A 182 -34.29 -9.28 6.15
N THR A 183 -35.22 -8.38 6.42
CA THR A 183 -35.30 -7.67 7.70
C THR A 183 -35.57 -8.65 8.85
N GLY A 184 -34.97 -8.42 10.01
CA GLY A 184 -35.06 -9.33 11.17
C GLY A 184 -34.16 -10.58 11.12
N THR A 185 -33.37 -10.78 10.05
CA THR A 185 -32.52 -11.99 9.91
C THR A 185 -31.11 -11.87 10.48
N GLY A 186 -30.79 -10.77 11.18
CA GLY A 186 -29.52 -10.62 11.90
C GLY A 186 -28.40 -9.93 11.10
N LYS A 187 -28.72 -9.03 10.16
CA LYS A 187 -27.75 -8.22 9.40
C LYS A 187 -26.66 -7.59 10.29
N THR A 188 -27.07 -6.95 11.39
CA THR A 188 -26.14 -6.31 12.33
C THR A 188 -25.19 -7.32 12.98
N ARG A 189 -25.69 -8.50 13.37
CA ARG A 189 -24.84 -9.56 13.96
C ARG A 189 -23.82 -10.10 12.96
N VAL A 190 -24.22 -10.29 11.70
CA VAL A 190 -23.30 -10.69 10.62
C VAL A 190 -22.22 -9.62 10.41
N ALA A 191 -22.59 -8.33 10.36
CA ALA A 191 -21.63 -7.24 10.22
C ALA A 191 -20.65 -7.18 11.39
N MET A 192 -21.14 -7.29 12.63
CA MET A 192 -20.29 -7.30 13.82
C MET A 192 -19.35 -8.50 13.86
N SER A 193 -19.84 -9.69 13.49
CA SER A 193 -19.01 -10.90 13.42
C SER A 193 -17.94 -10.79 12.33
N MET A 194 -18.26 -10.19 11.19
CA MET A 194 -17.29 -9.90 10.13
C MET A 194 -16.18 -8.96 10.64
N ILE A 195 -16.56 -7.84 11.28
CA ILE A 195 -15.61 -6.87 11.84
C ILE A 195 -14.69 -7.54 12.87
N ASP A 196 -15.26 -8.31 13.80
CA ASP A 196 -14.52 -9.04 14.83
C ASP A 196 -13.47 -10.00 14.21
N VAL A 197 -13.88 -10.82 13.23
CA VAL A 197 -12.95 -11.73 12.55
C VAL A 197 -11.84 -10.95 11.84
N LEU A 198 -12.15 -9.87 11.13
CA LEU A 198 -11.15 -9.08 10.39
C LEU A 198 -10.18 -8.33 11.31
N LEU A 199 -10.65 -7.85 12.47
CA LEU A 199 -9.81 -7.24 13.50
C LEU A 199 -8.85 -8.29 14.08
N ARG A 200 -9.36 -9.47 14.47
CA ARG A 200 -8.52 -10.57 14.95
C ARG A 200 -7.58 -11.08 13.87
N ALA A 201 -7.95 -11.03 12.59
CA ALA A 201 -7.07 -11.38 11.48
C ALA A 201 -5.99 -10.33 11.17
N ASN A 202 -5.97 -9.17 11.86
CA ASN A 202 -5.13 -8.01 11.52
C ASN A 202 -5.30 -7.53 10.06
N ILE A 203 -6.49 -7.70 9.48
CA ILE A 203 -6.81 -7.19 8.14
C ILE A 203 -7.29 -5.74 8.22
N VAL A 204 -8.02 -5.41 9.29
CA VAL A 204 -8.51 -4.07 9.60
C VAL A 204 -8.10 -3.68 11.01
N ARG A 205 -8.11 -2.38 11.30
CA ARG A 205 -7.89 -1.82 12.63
C ARG A 205 -8.64 -0.50 12.75
N ASN A 206 -9.06 -0.17 13.97
CA ASN A 206 -9.60 1.14 14.32
C ASN A 206 -8.52 2.23 14.21
#